data_AF-M0JGX3-F1
#
_entry.id   AF-M0JGX3-F1
#
_cell.length_a   1.000
_cell.length_b   1.000
_cell.length_c   1.000
_cell.angle_alpha   90.00
_cell.angle_beta   90.00
_cell.angle_gamma   90.00
#
_symmetry.space_group_name_H-M   'P 1'
#
loop_
_entity.id
_entity.type
_entity.pdbx_description
1 polymer ?
#
loop_
_entity_poly.entity_id
_entity_poly.type
_entity_poly.pdbx_seq_one_letter_code
_entity_poly.pdbx_strand_id
1 'polypeptide(L)'
;MTTTTRRAARDPRRLARGFARLATDRATLAVFAVLVAVWAVGFFGVVPIEVWVLDYPALVAAFFFDTLAANEFGVRETSVFYPALAVFGYLQAMLVVAVARWLRGRFLESGE
;
A
#
# COMPACT_ATOMS: atom_id res chain seq x y z
N MET A 1 -33.94 -12.73 15.18
CA MET A 1 -33.48 -11.44 15.76
C MET A 1 -31.97 -11.34 15.49
N THR A 2 -31.58 -10.91 14.29
CA THR A 2 -30.22 -11.10 13.74
C THR A 2 -29.89 -10.02 12.68
N THR A 3 -30.12 -8.75 13.02
CA THR A 3 -29.90 -7.63 12.08
C THR A 3 -29.01 -6.52 12.65
N THR A 4 -28.71 -6.57 13.96
CA THR A 4 -27.97 -5.51 14.68
C THR A 4 -26.45 -5.65 14.58
N THR A 5 -25.91 -6.87 14.46
CA THR A 5 -24.46 -7.10 14.36
C THR A 5 -23.84 -6.64 13.03
N ARG A 6 -24.60 -6.59 11.93
CA ARG A 6 -24.07 -6.18 10.61
C ARG A 6 -23.95 -4.65 10.44
N ARG A 7 -24.71 -3.85 11.22
CA ARG A 7 -24.68 -2.38 11.14
C ARG A 7 -23.56 -1.74 11.98
N ALA A 8 -23.16 -2.36 13.10
CA ALA A 8 -22.08 -1.85 13.95
C ALA A 8 -20.69 -1.91 13.30
N ALA A 9 -20.51 -2.77 12.29
CA ALA A 9 -19.28 -2.90 11.51
C ALA A 9 -19.07 -1.77 10.47
N ARG A 10 -20.07 -0.90 10.26
CA ARG A 10 -20.05 0.18 9.26
C ARG A 10 -20.14 1.58 9.88
N ASP A 11 -19.54 1.79 11.05
CA ASP A 11 -19.32 3.17 11.51
C ASP A 11 -18.13 3.77 10.73
N PRO A 12 -18.36 4.72 9.80
CA PRO A 12 -17.30 5.30 8.98
C PRO A 12 -16.22 5.96 9.83
N ARG A 13 -16.56 6.43 11.03
CA ARG A 13 -15.60 7.04 11.96
C ARG A 13 -14.66 6.01 12.55
N ARG A 14 -15.12 4.78 12.81
CA ARG A 14 -14.26 3.69 13.28
C ARG A 14 -13.31 3.22 12.19
N LEU A 15 -13.79 3.11 10.96
CA LEU A 15 -12.96 2.77 9.79
C LEU A 15 -11.88 3.83 9.56
N ALA A 16 -12.26 5.12 9.56
CA ALA A 16 -11.31 6.22 9.39
C ALA A 16 -10.23 6.24 10.48
N ARG A 17 -10.59 6.01 11.74
CA ARG A 17 -9.61 5.90 12.84
C ARG A 17 -8.70 4.68 12.69
N GLY A 18 -9.26 3.54 12.28
CA GLY A 18 -8.48 2.32 12.02
C GLY A 18 -7.47 2.54 10.91
N PHE A 19 -7.89 3.17 9.81
CA PHE A 19 -7.04 3.54 8.70
C PHE A 19 -5.95 4.52 9.12
N ALA A 20 -6.29 5.59 9.85
CA ALA A 20 -5.33 6.57 10.35
C ALA A 20 -4.28 5.92 11.27
N ARG A 21 -4.71 5.00 12.16
CA ARG A 21 -3.79 4.24 13.02
C ARG A 21 -2.86 3.34 12.22
N LEU A 22 -3.37 2.67 11.19
CA LEU A 22 -2.54 1.85 10.30
C LEU A 22 -1.56 2.71 9.51
N ALA A 23 -2.01 3.88 9.04
CA ALA A 23 -1.21 4.81 8.27
C ALA A 23 -0.10 5.45 9.12
N THR A 24 -0.22 5.55 10.44
CA THR A 24 0.83 6.09 11.32
C THR A 24 1.62 5.02 12.06
N ASP A 25 1.37 3.75 11.76
CA ASP A 25 2.02 2.64 12.43
C ASP A 25 3.51 2.55 12.06
N ARG A 26 4.37 2.28 13.06
CA ARG A 26 5.81 2.09 12.81
C ARG A 26 6.08 0.93 11.87
N ALA A 27 5.25 -0.12 11.90
CA ALA A 27 5.37 -1.23 10.98
C ALA A 27 5.13 -0.79 9.53
N THR A 28 4.13 0.08 9.30
CA THR A 28 3.84 0.62 7.96
C THR A 28 5.01 1.46 7.45
N LEU A 29 5.54 2.34 8.30
CA LEU A 29 6.71 3.15 7.96
C LEU A 29 7.94 2.28 7.64
N ALA A 30 8.18 1.23 8.42
CA ALA A 30 9.30 0.32 8.20
C ALA A 30 9.13 -0.47 6.89
N VAL A 31 7.94 -1.02 6.62
CA VAL A 31 7.64 -1.73 5.37
C VAL A 31 7.77 -0.80 4.18
N PHE A 32 7.26 0.42 4.28
CA PHE A 32 7.41 1.42 3.23
C PHE A 32 8.88 1.76 2.96
N ALA A 33 9.68 1.98 4.00
CA ALA A 33 11.11 2.23 3.86
C ALA A 33 11.85 1.06 3.18
N VAL A 34 11.47 -0.18 3.51
CA VAL A 34 12.02 -1.38 2.85
C VAL A 34 11.62 -1.42 1.37
N LEU A 35 10.36 -1.16 1.02
CA LEU A 35 9.91 -1.11 -0.38
C LEU A 35 10.67 -0.03 -1.16
N VAL A 36 10.82 1.17 -0.59
CA VAL A 36 11.63 2.24 -1.21
C VAL A 36 13.08 1.81 -1.41
N ALA A 37 13.68 1.11 -0.44
CA ALA A 37 15.03 0.59 -0.57
C ALA A 37 15.13 -0.48 -1.67
N VAL A 38 14.18 -1.41 -1.73
CA VAL A 38 14.10 -2.44 -2.78
C VAL A 38 14.00 -1.79 -4.16
N TRP A 39 13.06 -0.85 -4.32
CA TRP A 39 12.89 -0.10 -5.55
C TRP A 39 14.19 0.62 -5.94
N ALA A 40 14.85 1.32 -5.01
CA ALA A 40 16.09 2.05 -5.28
C ALA A 40 17.23 1.10 -5.71
N VAL A 41 17.43 0.00 -5.00
CA VAL A 41 18.47 -0.99 -5.31
C VAL A 41 18.20 -1.64 -6.68
N GLY A 42 16.93 -1.93 -6.98
CA GLY A 42 16.49 -2.40 -8.30
C GLY A 42 16.70 -1.35 -9.41
N PHE A 43 16.45 -0.07 -9.12
CA PHE A 43 16.66 1.06 -10.03
C PHE A 43 18.13 1.26 -10.39
N PHE A 44 19.03 1.10 -9.42
CA PHE A 44 20.48 1.16 -9.66
C PHE A 44 21.07 -0.13 -10.26
N GLY A 45 20.24 -1.15 -10.52
CA GLY A 45 20.70 -2.41 -11.12
C GLY A 45 21.60 -3.25 -10.21
N VAL A 46 21.51 -3.05 -8.88
CA VAL A 46 22.35 -3.75 -7.90
C VAL A 46 21.87 -5.19 -7.65
N VAL A 47 20.57 -5.44 -7.86
CA VAL A 47 19.95 -6.78 -7.72
C VAL A 47 19.18 -7.16 -8.99
N PRO A 48 18.83 -8.45 -9.17
CA PRO A 48 18.07 -8.91 -10.33
C PRO A 48 16.72 -8.20 -10.47
N ILE A 49 16.25 -8.08 -11.71
CA ILE A 49 15.01 -7.36 -12.06
C ILE A 49 13.78 -7.95 -11.40
N GLU A 50 13.81 -9.23 -11.04
CA GLU A 50 12.76 -9.95 -10.34
C GLU A 50 12.42 -9.32 -8.99
N VAL A 51 13.33 -8.53 -8.38
CA VAL A 51 13.03 -7.82 -7.13
C VAL A 51 11.87 -6.83 -7.30
N TRP A 52 11.67 -6.31 -8.52
CA TRP A 52 10.62 -5.34 -8.83
C TRP A 52 9.22 -5.95 -8.72
N VAL A 53 9.09 -7.27 -8.63
CA VAL A 53 7.82 -7.94 -8.31
C VAL A 53 7.24 -7.43 -7.00
N LEU A 54 8.10 -7.06 -6.04
CA LEU A 54 7.65 -6.50 -4.76
C LEU A 54 7.00 -5.13 -4.92
N ASP A 55 7.53 -4.28 -5.80
CA ASP A 55 7.00 -2.92 -6.03
C ASP A 55 6.02 -2.84 -7.20
N TYR A 56 5.82 -3.96 -7.91
CA TYR A 56 5.05 -4.01 -9.15
C TYR A 56 3.65 -3.40 -9.05
N PRO A 57 2.83 -3.67 -8.01
CA PRO A 57 1.50 -3.05 -7.91
C PRO A 57 1.57 -1.51 -7.80
N ALA A 58 2.51 -0.98 -7.01
CA ALA A 58 2.71 0.45 -6.88
C ALA A 58 3.23 1.09 -8.17
N LEU A 59 4.15 0.42 -8.87
CA LEU A 59 4.68 0.87 -10.17
C LEU A 59 3.60 0.91 -11.24
N VAL A 60 2.78 -0.14 -11.36
CA VAL A 60 1.67 -0.18 -12.32
C VAL A 60 0.70 0.97 -12.07
N ALA A 61 0.33 1.23 -10.81
CA ALA A 61 -0.52 2.36 -10.47
C ALA A 61 0.14 3.70 -10.82
N ALA A 62 1.41 3.88 -10.47
CA ALA A 62 2.15 5.11 -10.78
C ALA A 62 2.24 5.38 -12.29
N PHE A 63 2.56 4.36 -13.10
CA PHE A 63 2.59 4.47 -14.56
C PHE A 63 1.21 4.78 -15.14
N PHE A 64 0.16 4.12 -14.64
CA PHE A 64 -1.20 4.38 -15.09
C PHE A 64 -1.60 5.84 -14.85
N PHE A 65 -1.37 6.37 -13.66
CA PHE A 65 -1.72 7.75 -13.33
C PHE A 65 -0.85 8.78 -14.05
N ASP A 66 0.45 8.51 -14.26
CA ASP A 66 1.31 9.40 -15.04
C ASP A 66 0.88 9.45 -16.51
N THR A 67 0.53 8.29 -17.09
CA THR A 67 0.00 8.19 -18.46
C THR A 67 -1.32 8.92 -18.61
N LEU A 68 -2.24 8.73 -17.65
CA LEU A 68 -3.52 9.41 -17.63
C LEU A 68 -3.34 10.93 -17.46
N ALA A 69 -2.40 11.37 -16.62
CA ALA A 69 -2.08 12.79 -16.45
C ALA A 69 -1.52 13.43 -17.72
N ALA A 70 -0.61 12.73 -18.39
CA ALA A 70 -0.03 13.19 -19.66
C ALA A 70 -1.09 13.28 -20.77
N ASN A 71 -1.92 12.23 -20.92
CA ASN A 71 -2.88 12.13 -22.01
C ASN A 71 -4.12 13.02 -21.83
N GLU A 72 -4.71 13.04 -20.63
CA GLU A 72 -6.00 13.72 -20.39
C GLU A 72 -5.83 15.18 -19.98
N PHE A 73 -4.68 15.53 -19.38
CA PHE A 73 -4.46 16.84 -18.77
C PHE A 73 -3.24 17.58 -19.33
N GLY A 74 -2.50 16.99 -20.28
CA GLY A 74 -1.32 17.60 -20.89
C GLY A 74 -0.18 17.87 -19.89
N VAL A 75 -0.19 17.15 -18.76
CA VAL A 75 0.83 17.28 -17.72
C VAL A 75 2.15 16.71 -18.24
N ARG A 76 3.28 17.32 -17.85
CA ARG A 76 4.61 16.86 -18.30
C ARG A 76 4.83 15.41 -17.90
N GLU A 77 5.31 14.59 -18.83
CA GLU A 77 5.70 13.20 -18.56
C GLU A 77 6.60 13.09 -17.32
N THR A 78 6.41 12.03 -16.54
CA THR A 78 7.11 11.70 -15.28
C THR A 78 6.87 12.63 -14.10
N SER A 79 6.14 13.74 -14.28
CA SER A 79 5.89 14.68 -13.18
C SER A 79 4.91 14.14 -12.15
N VAL A 80 4.04 13.21 -12.53
CA VAL A 80 3.08 12.55 -11.63
C VAL A 80 3.58 11.19 -11.17
N PHE A 81 4.47 10.56 -11.94
CA PHE A 81 5.00 9.23 -11.67
C PHE A 81 5.59 9.09 -10.26
N TYR A 82 6.61 9.88 -9.89
CA TYR A 82 7.27 9.73 -8.59
C TYR A 82 6.36 10.06 -7.40
N PRO A 83 5.54 11.14 -7.43
CA PRO A 83 4.52 11.37 -6.41
C PRO A 83 3.52 10.22 -6.29
N ALA A 84 3.01 9.71 -7.42
CA ALA A 84 2.08 8.59 -7.43
C ALA A 84 2.73 7.32 -6.87
N LEU A 85 3.97 7.02 -7.27
CA LEU A 85 4.74 5.89 -6.76
C LEU A 85 4.90 5.95 -5.24
N ALA A 86 5.21 7.11 -4.68
CA ALA A 86 5.29 7.28 -3.24
C ALA A 86 3.95 7.00 -2.53
N VAL A 87 2.84 7.52 -3.08
CA VAL A 87 1.49 7.29 -2.53
C VAL A 87 1.09 5.82 -2.61
N PHE A 88 1.23 5.21 -3.79
CA PHE A 88 0.83 3.81 -3.99
C PHE A 88 1.77 2.82 -3.28
N GLY A 89 3.07 3.12 -3.20
CA GLY A 89 4.01 2.36 -2.37
C GLY A 89 3.62 2.39 -0.90
N TYR A 90 3.16 3.55 -0.39
CA TYR A 90 2.68 3.65 0.98
C TYR A 90 1.39 2.84 1.22
N LEU A 91 0.43 2.94 0.30
CA LEU A 91 -0.80 2.15 0.35
C LEU A 91 -0.52 0.65 0.28
N GLN A 92 0.45 0.25 -0.53
CA GLN A 92 0.92 -1.13 -0.59
C GLN A 92 1.52 -1.58 0.75
N ALA A 93 2.36 -0.75 1.38
CA ALA A 93 2.89 -1.04 2.71
C ALA A 93 1.79 -1.21 3.77
N MET A 94 0.78 -0.32 3.76
CA MET A 94 -0.39 -0.43 4.64
C MET A 94 -1.13 -1.76 4.42
N LEU A 95 -1.31 -2.15 3.15
CA LEU A 95 -1.97 -3.41 2.81
C LEU A 95 -1.19 -4.62 3.33
N VAL A 96 0.14 -4.64 3.15
CA VAL A 96 1.02 -5.70 3.66
C VAL A 96 0.88 -5.83 5.18
N VAL A 97 0.95 -4.72 5.91
CA VAL A 97 0.81 -4.72 7.38
C VAL A 97 -0.59 -5.17 7.81
N ALA A 98 -1.64 -4.71 7.12
CA ALA A 98 -3.01 -5.13 7.42
C ALA A 98 -3.22 -6.63 7.21
N VAL A 99 -2.72 -7.18 6.10
CA VAL A 99 -2.81 -8.62 5.79
C VAL A 99 -1.98 -9.43 6.79
N ALA A 100 -0.76 -9.00 7.11
CA ALA A 100 0.09 -9.68 8.10
C ALA A 100 -0.58 -9.73 9.49
N ARG A 101 -1.21 -8.63 9.93
CA ARG A 101 -1.98 -8.58 11.18
C ARG A 101 -3.19 -9.51 11.15
N TRP A 102 -3.91 -9.52 10.04
CA TRP A 102 -5.07 -10.38 9.86
C TRP A 102 -4.70 -11.86 9.91
N LEU A 103 -3.63 -12.25 9.20
CA LEU A 103 -3.10 -13.61 9.24
C LEU A 103 -2.66 -13.98 10.65
N ARG A 104 -1.92 -13.09 11.34
CA ARG A 104 -1.48 -13.34 12.72
C ARG A 104 -2.65 -13.56 13.67
N GLY A 105 -3.73 -12.80 13.55
CA GLY A 105 -4.95 -13.02 14.35
C GLY A 105 -5.58 -14.40 14.08
N ARG A 106 -5.72 -14.78 12.80
CA ARG A 106 -6.27 -16.07 12.39
C ARG A 106 -5.48 -17.27 12.93
N PHE A 107 -4.15 -17.21 12.88
CA PHE A 107 -3.31 -18.34 13.28
C PHE A 107 -3.11 -18.45 14.80
N LEU A 108 -3.18 -17.34 15.55
CA LEU A 108 -3.10 -17.37 17.01
C LEU A 108 -4.43 -17.79 17.67
N GLU A 109 -5.58 -17.44 17.09
CA GLU A 109 -6.91 -17.85 17.60
C GLU A 109 -7.28 -19.30 17.27
N SER A 110 -6.61 -19.94 16.29
CA SER A 110 -6.91 -21.34 15.92
C SER A 110 -6.06 -22.37 16.68
N GLY A 111 -5.20 -21.93 17.60
CA GLY A 111 -4.27 -22.77 18.34
C GLY A 111 -4.58 -22.94 19.84
N GLU A 112 -5.71 -22.39 20.31
CA GLU A 112 -6.32 -22.65 21.63
C GLU A 112 -7.50 -23.62 21.48
#